data_AF-A0A7W0Q4F3-F1
#
_entry.id   AF-A0A7W0Q4F3-F1
#
_cell.length_a   1.000
_cell.length_b   1.000
_cell.length_c   1.000
_cell.angle_alpha   90.00
_cell.angle_beta   90.00
_cell.angle_gamma   90.00
#
_symmetry.space_group_name_H-M   'P 1'
#
loop_
_entity.id
_entity.type
_entity.pdbx_description
1 polymer ?
#
loop_
_entity_poly.entity_id
_entity_poly.type
_entity_poly.pdbx_seq_one_letter_code
_entity_poly.pdbx_strand_id
1 'polypeptide(L)'
;MRTRDLIVIPTTVGITLFGLIWGGRNSYVSIRNRAPVELTCAAYLQRRPDAEWLRLTECRADLGRIGTEFTTRRRTTATGSIKDPTAVYIRLRGEGDRGEPATILLRGDDPAMLELASAPANSRIANEIVAELAGPIEGIVELAIDRSARQKSAIRDLQLNLAEDFVILDRGKRPRPLALSLGVLVLGLGGLTVIVQRIRRRWKRRPVPLAKATIVNH
;
A
#
# COMPACT_ATOMS: atom_id res chain seq x y z
N MET A 1 25.30 34.85 3.96
CA MET A 1 24.15 33.92 3.99
C MET A 1 23.91 33.54 5.45
N ARG A 2 22.72 33.79 6.02
CA ARG A 2 22.44 33.41 7.42
C ARG A 2 22.33 31.89 7.50
N THR A 3 22.98 31.26 8.46
CA THR A 3 22.95 29.81 8.74
C THR A 3 21.53 29.21 8.77
N ARG A 4 20.52 30.01 9.12
CA ARG A 4 19.09 29.62 9.05
C ARG A 4 18.58 29.27 7.65
N ASP A 5 19.13 29.85 6.58
CA ASP A 5 18.68 29.56 5.21
C ASP A 5 19.16 28.20 4.69
N LEU A 6 20.22 27.63 5.29
CA LEU A 6 20.84 26.40 4.81
C LEU A 6 19.98 25.16 5.13
N ILE A 7 19.24 25.20 6.25
CA ILE A 7 18.44 24.06 6.74
C ILE A 7 16.98 24.13 6.25
N VAL A 8 16.42 25.33 6.11
CA VAL A 8 14.99 25.50 5.81
C VAL A 8 14.65 25.14 4.35
N ILE A 9 15.57 25.37 3.41
CA ILE A 9 15.33 25.08 1.99
C ILE A 9 15.20 23.57 1.72
N PRO A 10 16.17 22.71 2.10
CA PRO A 10 16.08 21.29 1.80
C PRO A 10 14.88 20.61 2.48
N THR A 11 14.54 21.00 3.71
CA THR A 11 13.37 20.46 4.42
C THR A 11 12.06 20.84 3.73
N THR A 12 11.91 22.10 3.30
CA THR A 12 10.71 22.56 2.56
C THR A 12 10.58 21.82 1.22
N VAL A 13 11.68 21.62 0.51
CA VAL A 13 11.70 20.88 -0.76
C VAL A 13 11.30 19.42 -0.53
N GLY A 14 11.86 18.76 0.50
CA GLY A 14 11.51 17.38 0.85
C GLY A 14 10.03 17.20 1.17
N ILE A 15 9.47 18.07 2.01
CA ILE A 15 8.03 18.04 2.36
C ILE A 15 7.16 18.30 1.14
N THR A 16 7.56 19.25 0.28
CA THR A 16 6.84 19.58 -0.95
C THR A 16 6.80 18.40 -1.91
N LEU A 17 7.95 17.77 -2.18
CA LEU A 17 8.03 16.61 -3.06
C LEU A 17 7.25 15.43 -2.50
N PHE A 18 7.38 15.17 -1.19
CA PHE A 18 6.60 14.14 -0.53
C PHE A 18 5.10 14.39 -0.69
N GLY A 19 4.61 15.61 -0.40
CA GLY A 19 3.20 15.97 -0.54
C GLY A 19 2.67 15.84 -1.97
N LEU A 20 3.46 16.23 -2.98
CA LEU A 20 3.07 16.12 -4.38
C LEU A 20 3.02 14.68 -4.87
N ILE A 21 4.06 13.89 -4.60
CA ILE A 21 4.15 12.50 -5.07
C ILE A 21 3.14 11.62 -4.31
N TRP A 22 3.13 11.70 -2.98
CA TRP A 22 2.24 10.92 -2.14
C TRP A 22 0.78 11.35 -2.30
N GLY A 23 0.51 12.65 -2.27
CA GLY A 23 -0.83 13.20 -2.47
C GLY A 23 -1.37 12.95 -3.87
N GLY A 24 -0.52 13.08 -4.90
CA GLY A 24 -0.87 12.82 -6.30
C GLY A 24 -1.24 11.36 -6.55
N ARG A 25 -0.38 10.41 -6.12
CA ARG A 25 -0.64 8.97 -6.27
C ARG A 25 -1.95 8.57 -5.57
N ASN A 26 -2.12 8.95 -4.30
CA ASN A 26 -3.33 8.58 -3.55
C ASN A 26 -4.59 9.26 -4.11
N SER A 27 -4.50 10.51 -4.57
CA SER A 27 -5.65 11.18 -5.20
C SER A 27 -6.05 10.49 -6.50
N TYR A 28 -5.07 10.08 -7.31
CA TYR A 28 -5.32 9.32 -8.54
C TYR A 28 -6.02 7.99 -8.24
N VAL A 29 -5.53 7.22 -7.26
CA VAL A 29 -6.15 5.97 -6.81
C VAL A 29 -7.58 6.19 -6.33
N SER A 30 -7.82 7.20 -5.47
CA SER A 30 -9.17 7.51 -4.97
C SER A 30 -10.14 7.93 -6.09
N ILE A 31 -9.64 8.61 -7.14
CA ILE A 31 -10.49 9.02 -8.28
C ILE A 31 -10.80 7.83 -9.20
N ARG A 32 -9.82 6.95 -9.45
CA ARG A 32 -10.00 5.77 -10.32
C ARG A 32 -10.85 4.69 -9.65
N ASN A 33 -10.78 4.57 -8.32
CA ASN A 33 -11.45 3.56 -7.52
C ASN A 33 -12.53 4.18 -6.62
N ARG A 34 -13.54 4.84 -7.23
CA ARG A 34 -14.66 5.44 -6.48
C ARG A 34 -15.64 4.42 -5.92
N ALA A 35 -15.71 3.25 -6.54
CA ALA A 35 -16.53 2.12 -6.15
C ALA A 35 -15.69 0.84 -6.33
N PRO A 36 -15.95 -0.22 -5.54
CA PRO A 36 -15.29 -1.49 -5.76
C PRO A 36 -15.71 -2.07 -7.12
N VAL A 37 -14.75 -2.62 -7.86
CA VAL A 37 -15.08 -3.39 -9.06
C VAL A 37 -15.53 -4.78 -8.62
N GLU A 38 -16.75 -5.15 -8.99
CA GLU A 38 -17.32 -6.45 -8.71
C GLU A 38 -16.96 -7.45 -9.81
N LEU A 39 -16.40 -8.58 -9.43
CA LEU A 39 -16.14 -9.70 -10.34
C LEU A 39 -15.99 -11.02 -9.57
N THR A 40 -16.15 -12.15 -10.25
CA THR A 40 -15.93 -13.46 -9.63
C THR A 40 -14.43 -13.75 -9.48
N CYS A 41 -14.05 -14.59 -8.52
CA CYS A 41 -12.67 -15.06 -8.38
C CYS A 41 -12.17 -15.72 -9.69
N ALA A 42 -13.02 -16.47 -10.38
CA ALA A 42 -12.67 -17.07 -11.67
C ALA A 42 -12.41 -16.02 -12.77
N ALA A 43 -13.24 -14.98 -12.85
CA ALA A 43 -13.04 -13.88 -13.80
C ALA A 43 -11.74 -13.11 -13.52
N TYR A 44 -11.37 -12.94 -12.24
CA TYR A 44 -10.11 -12.28 -11.87
C TYR A 44 -8.89 -13.02 -12.40
N LEU A 45 -8.90 -14.36 -12.30
CA LEU A 45 -7.81 -15.22 -12.79
C LEU A 45 -7.65 -15.15 -14.31
N GLN A 46 -8.76 -15.00 -15.05
CA GLN A 46 -8.72 -14.85 -16.50
C GLN A 46 -8.28 -13.46 -16.95
N ARG A 47 -8.77 -12.42 -16.27
CA ARG A 47 -8.49 -11.03 -16.61
C ARG A 47 -8.34 -10.20 -15.35
N ARG A 48 -7.09 -9.90 -15.01
CA ARG A 48 -6.75 -9.01 -13.91
C ARG A 48 -7.15 -7.57 -14.27
N PRO A 49 -8.12 -6.95 -13.57
CA PRO A 49 -8.45 -5.55 -13.77
C PRO A 49 -7.33 -4.65 -13.21
N ASP A 50 -7.17 -3.46 -13.79
CA ASP A 50 -6.29 -2.40 -13.27
C ASP A 50 -6.83 -1.74 -11.99
N ALA A 51 -8.01 -2.15 -11.51
CA ALA A 51 -8.64 -1.59 -10.33
C ALA A 51 -7.94 -2.11 -9.06
N GLU A 52 -7.72 -1.20 -8.12
CA GLU A 52 -7.13 -1.51 -6.82
C GLU A 52 -8.20 -1.88 -5.80
N TRP A 53 -9.43 -1.35 -5.90
CA TRP A 53 -10.51 -1.71 -4.98
C TRP A 53 -11.46 -2.72 -5.62
N LEU A 54 -11.50 -3.93 -5.06
CA LEU A 54 -12.26 -5.05 -5.62
C LEU A 54 -13.26 -5.58 -4.63
N ARG A 55 -14.32 -6.17 -5.17
CA ARG A 55 -15.28 -7.01 -4.47
C ARG A 55 -15.40 -8.32 -5.22
N LEU A 56 -14.74 -9.34 -4.70
CA LEU A 56 -14.68 -10.66 -5.32
C LEU A 56 -15.83 -11.54 -4.82
N THR A 57 -16.50 -12.22 -5.75
CA THR A 57 -17.57 -13.19 -5.46
C THR A 57 -17.14 -14.60 -5.88
N GLU A 58 -17.88 -15.62 -5.42
CA GLU A 58 -17.65 -17.03 -5.80
C GLU A 58 -16.20 -17.49 -5.56
N CYS A 59 -15.63 -17.01 -4.46
CA CYS A 59 -14.30 -17.37 -4.02
C CYS A 59 -14.39 -18.53 -3.03
N ARG A 60 -13.46 -19.48 -3.15
CA ARG A 60 -13.27 -20.53 -2.16
C ARG A 60 -11.98 -20.27 -1.39
N ALA A 61 -12.11 -20.06 -0.08
CA ALA A 61 -10.99 -19.90 0.83
C ALA A 61 -10.37 -21.26 1.16
N ASP A 62 -9.06 -21.40 0.98
CA ASP A 62 -8.33 -22.60 1.38
C ASP A 62 -7.74 -22.42 2.78
N LEU A 63 -8.48 -22.90 3.78
CA LEU A 63 -8.03 -22.90 5.17
C LEU A 63 -7.06 -24.05 5.51
N GLY A 64 -6.87 -25.02 4.61
CA GLY A 64 -5.94 -26.13 4.83
C GLY A 64 -4.49 -25.67 4.86
N ARG A 65 -4.20 -24.50 4.29
CA ARG A 65 -2.88 -23.86 4.31
C ARG A 65 -3.03 -22.35 4.54
N ILE A 66 -2.96 -21.95 5.80
CA ILE A 66 -2.89 -20.55 6.20
C ILE A 66 -1.43 -20.13 6.39
N GLY A 67 -1.09 -18.92 5.95
CA GLY A 67 0.20 -18.30 6.23
C GLY A 67 0.04 -17.25 7.31
N THR A 68 0.96 -17.21 8.28
CA THR A 68 0.90 -16.22 9.36
C THR A 68 2.15 -15.35 9.33
N GLU A 69 1.95 -14.04 9.27
CA GLU A 69 3.03 -13.06 9.46
C GLU A 69 3.08 -12.67 10.93
N PHE A 70 4.30 -12.62 11.47
CA PHE A 70 4.56 -12.33 12.87
C PHE A 70 5.38 -11.05 13.03
N THR A 71 5.17 -10.36 14.15
CA THR A 71 6.01 -9.20 14.49
C THR A 71 7.49 -9.57 14.60
N THR A 72 8.35 -8.63 14.22
CA THR A 72 9.80 -8.79 14.44
C THR A 72 10.16 -8.73 15.93
N ARG A 73 9.37 -8.00 16.72
CA ARG A 73 9.59 -7.87 18.17
C ARG A 73 9.09 -9.13 18.85
N ARG A 74 9.92 -9.71 19.71
CA ARG A 74 9.49 -10.82 20.56
C ARG A 74 9.03 -10.26 21.91
N ARG A 75 7.93 -10.79 22.41
CA ARG A 75 7.46 -10.54 23.78
C ARG A 75 7.99 -11.67 24.66
N THR A 76 8.72 -11.31 25.72
CA THR A 76 9.14 -12.28 26.74
C THR A 76 7.95 -12.56 27.66
N THR A 77 7.61 -13.83 27.80
CA THR A 77 6.59 -14.36 28.71
C THR A 77 7.26 -15.31 29.70
N ALA A 78 6.55 -15.68 30.77
CA ALA A 78 7.07 -16.64 31.77
C ALA A 78 7.46 -18.00 31.16
N THR A 79 6.88 -18.36 30.01
CA THR A 79 7.09 -19.62 29.30
C THR A 79 8.05 -19.49 28.10
N GLY A 80 8.59 -18.29 27.83
CA GLY A 80 9.55 -18.06 26.74
C GLY A 80 9.26 -16.82 25.89
N SER A 81 9.91 -16.75 24.72
CA SER A 81 9.82 -15.61 23.81
C SER A 81 8.83 -15.91 22.68
N ILE A 82 7.69 -15.20 22.66
CA ILE A 82 6.61 -15.40 21.69
C ILE A 82 6.58 -14.20 20.72
N LYS A 83 6.26 -14.46 19.44
CA LYS A 83 5.95 -13.41 18.47
C LYS A 83 4.44 -13.36 18.27
N ASP A 84 3.88 -12.17 18.31
CA ASP A 84 2.45 -11.97 18.05
C ASP A 84 2.17 -12.00 16.53
N PRO A 85 1.09 -12.67 16.08
CA PRO A 85 0.68 -12.61 14.69
C PRO A 85 0.21 -11.19 14.35
N THR A 86 0.64 -10.68 13.21
CA THR A 86 0.28 -9.35 12.70
C THR A 86 -0.64 -9.40 11.50
N ALA A 87 -0.65 -10.52 10.76
CA ALA A 87 -1.56 -10.76 9.66
C ALA A 87 -1.67 -12.26 9.36
N VAL A 88 -2.83 -12.66 8.84
CA VAL A 88 -3.07 -13.99 8.29
C VAL A 88 -3.33 -13.90 6.79
N TYR A 89 -2.76 -14.84 6.06
CA TYR A 89 -2.82 -14.98 4.62
C TYR A 89 -3.58 -16.27 4.28
N ILE A 90 -4.67 -16.13 3.54
CA ILE A 90 -5.52 -17.24 3.10
C ILE A 90 -5.53 -17.24 1.59
N ARG A 91 -5.37 -18.42 0.97
CA ARG A 91 -5.44 -18.53 -0.49
C ARG A 91 -6.89 -18.47 -0.92
N LEU A 92 -7.19 -17.65 -1.91
CA LEU A 92 -8.49 -17.63 -2.57
C LEU A 92 -8.38 -18.37 -3.91
N ARG A 93 -9.37 -19.22 -4.17
CA ARG A 93 -9.49 -19.99 -5.41
C ARG A 93 -10.79 -19.67 -6.12
N GLY A 94 -10.74 -19.68 -7.45
CA GLY A 94 -11.95 -19.66 -8.25
C GLY A 94 -12.73 -20.97 -8.18
N GLU A 95 -14.00 -20.92 -8.55
CA GLU A 95 -14.73 -22.14 -8.87
C GLU A 95 -14.03 -22.89 -10.02
N GLY A 96 -13.95 -24.22 -9.92
CA GLY A 96 -13.26 -25.05 -10.93
C GLY A 96 -11.73 -25.16 -10.83
N ASP A 97 -11.04 -24.36 -10.01
CA ASP A 97 -9.58 -24.49 -9.81
C ASP A 97 -9.22 -25.88 -9.24
N ARG A 98 -8.29 -26.57 -9.93
CA ARG A 98 -7.83 -27.94 -9.64
C ARG A 98 -6.51 -28.00 -8.87
N GLY A 99 -6.05 -26.89 -8.30
CA GLY A 99 -4.85 -26.84 -7.47
C GLY A 99 -3.69 -26.10 -8.11
N GLU A 100 -3.98 -25.17 -9.00
CA GLU A 100 -2.97 -24.25 -9.55
C GLU A 100 -2.32 -23.42 -8.41
N PRO A 101 -1.11 -22.88 -8.64
CA PRO A 101 -0.50 -21.95 -7.71
C PRO A 101 -1.45 -20.79 -7.41
N ALA A 102 -1.56 -20.40 -6.14
CA ALA A 102 -2.51 -19.37 -5.75
C ALA A 102 -2.08 -18.00 -6.29
N THR A 103 -2.91 -17.42 -7.14
CA THR A 103 -2.73 -16.06 -7.67
C THR A 103 -3.28 -15.01 -6.70
N ILE A 104 -4.29 -15.33 -5.89
CA ILE A 104 -4.94 -14.40 -4.95
C ILE A 104 -4.71 -14.83 -3.51
N LEU A 105 -4.13 -13.94 -2.71
CA LEU A 105 -4.00 -14.08 -1.26
C LEU A 105 -4.87 -13.06 -0.55
N LEU A 106 -5.80 -13.52 0.26
CA LEU A 106 -6.53 -12.69 1.19
C LEU A 106 -5.67 -12.43 2.43
N ARG A 107 -5.39 -11.16 2.72
CA ARG A 107 -4.71 -10.73 3.94
C ARG A 107 -5.73 -10.17 4.92
N GLY A 108 -5.78 -10.72 6.14
CA GLY A 108 -6.57 -10.18 7.25
C GLY A 108 -5.67 -9.82 8.44
N ASP A 109 -5.90 -8.64 9.00
CA ASP A 109 -5.22 -8.12 10.19
C ASP A 109 -6.18 -7.80 11.34
N ASP A 110 -7.46 -8.13 11.18
CA ASP A 110 -8.48 -7.96 12.21
C ASP A 110 -8.46 -9.09 13.27
N PRO A 111 -8.97 -8.85 14.48
CA PRO A 111 -8.90 -9.81 15.58
C PRO A 111 -9.45 -11.20 15.24
N ALA A 112 -10.55 -11.29 14.49
CA ALA A 112 -11.15 -12.58 14.13
C ALA A 112 -10.20 -13.39 13.22
N MET A 113 -9.56 -12.72 12.25
CA MET A 113 -8.55 -13.36 11.40
C MET A 113 -7.29 -13.74 12.16
N LEU A 114 -6.84 -12.93 13.12
CA LEU A 114 -5.66 -13.24 13.93
C LEU A 114 -5.90 -14.43 14.87
N GLU A 115 -7.12 -14.58 15.40
CA GLU A 115 -7.49 -15.75 16.20
C GLU A 115 -7.38 -17.05 15.39
N LEU A 116 -7.69 -17.01 14.09
CA LEU A 116 -7.53 -18.15 13.18
C LEU A 116 -6.09 -18.69 13.12
N ALA A 117 -5.08 -17.83 13.31
CA ALA A 117 -3.68 -18.27 13.33
C ALA A 117 -3.35 -19.22 14.49
N SER A 118 -4.12 -19.14 15.58
CA SER A 118 -3.95 -19.96 16.78
C SER A 118 -5.03 -21.04 16.95
N ALA A 119 -6.12 -20.94 16.19
CA ALA A 119 -7.24 -21.84 16.32
C ALA A 119 -6.98 -23.16 15.58
N PRO A 120 -7.42 -24.31 16.14
CA PRO A 120 -7.40 -25.57 15.40
C PRO A 120 -8.32 -25.49 14.17
N ALA A 121 -7.96 -26.21 13.10
CA ALA A 121 -8.66 -26.16 11.81
C ALA A 121 -10.17 -26.45 11.88
N ASN A 122 -10.61 -27.22 12.88
CA ASN A 122 -12.02 -27.57 13.10
C ASN A 122 -12.68 -26.75 14.22
N SER A 123 -12.08 -25.62 14.60
CA SER A 123 -12.68 -24.73 15.59
C SER A 123 -13.96 -24.08 15.06
N ARG A 124 -14.86 -23.73 15.98
CA ARG A 124 -16.05 -22.93 15.66
C ARG A 124 -15.70 -21.63 14.93
N ILE A 125 -14.60 -20.97 15.34
CA ILE A 125 -14.08 -19.74 14.74
C ILE A 125 -13.72 -19.98 13.27
N ALA A 126 -13.01 -21.07 12.96
CA ALA A 126 -12.67 -21.41 11.58
C ALA A 126 -13.94 -21.58 10.72
N ASN A 127 -14.95 -22.29 11.21
CA ASN A 127 -16.22 -22.48 10.49
C ASN A 127 -17.00 -21.17 10.28
N GLU A 128 -17.01 -20.28 11.27
CA GLU A 128 -17.63 -18.95 11.16
C GLU A 128 -16.91 -18.09 10.12
N ILE A 129 -15.57 -18.12 10.09
CA ILE A 129 -14.78 -17.43 9.07
C ILE A 129 -15.00 -18.05 7.69
N VAL A 130 -15.08 -19.38 7.55
CA VAL A 130 -15.42 -20.01 6.25
C VAL A 130 -16.77 -19.51 5.75
N ALA A 131 -17.78 -19.48 6.64
CA ALA A 131 -19.11 -19.02 6.28
C ALA A 131 -19.11 -17.53 5.88
N GLU A 132 -18.34 -16.69 6.57
CA GLU A 132 -18.16 -15.28 6.21
C GLU A 132 -17.47 -15.13 4.84
N LEU A 133 -16.39 -15.89 4.61
CA LEU A 133 -15.61 -15.87 3.37
C LEU A 133 -16.30 -16.53 2.18
N ALA A 134 -17.39 -17.26 2.40
CA ALA A 134 -18.28 -17.73 1.32
C ALA A 134 -19.08 -16.58 0.69
N GLY A 135 -19.21 -15.44 1.39
CA GLY A 135 -19.83 -14.24 0.88
C GLY A 135 -18.91 -13.41 -0.03
N PRO A 136 -19.38 -12.25 -0.52
CA PRO A 136 -18.55 -11.30 -1.26
C PRO A 136 -17.41 -10.76 -0.40
N ILE A 137 -16.18 -10.88 -0.90
CA ILE A 137 -14.97 -10.40 -0.22
C ILE A 137 -14.55 -9.07 -0.82
N GLU A 138 -14.61 -8.00 -0.03
CA GLU A 138 -14.19 -6.66 -0.43
C GLU A 138 -12.79 -6.34 0.12
N GLY A 139 -11.94 -5.71 -0.69
CA GLY A 139 -10.62 -5.29 -0.25
C GLY A 139 -9.82 -4.48 -1.28
N ILE A 140 -8.68 -3.97 -0.85
CA ILE A 140 -7.70 -3.33 -1.74
C ILE A 140 -6.66 -4.35 -2.19
N VAL A 141 -6.40 -4.41 -3.49
CA VAL A 141 -5.28 -5.15 -4.05
C VAL A 141 -4.00 -4.39 -3.81
N GLU A 142 -3.14 -4.95 -2.98
CA GLU A 142 -1.76 -4.54 -2.88
C GLU A 142 -0.97 -5.28 -3.97
N LEU A 143 -0.45 -4.51 -4.93
CA LEU A 143 0.46 -5.04 -5.93
C LEU A 143 1.71 -5.53 -5.22
N ALA A 144 2.15 -6.76 -5.49
CA ALA A 144 3.38 -7.27 -4.92
C ALA A 144 4.55 -6.29 -5.16
N ILE A 145 4.59 -5.61 -6.31
CA ILE A 145 5.61 -4.59 -6.65
C ILE A 145 5.75 -3.48 -5.58
N ASP A 146 4.67 -3.12 -4.87
CA ASP A 146 4.73 -2.11 -3.81
C ASP A 146 5.40 -2.62 -2.52
N ARG A 147 5.55 -3.94 -2.37
CA ARG A 147 6.26 -4.54 -1.23
C ARG A 147 7.75 -4.69 -1.49
N SER A 148 8.51 -4.47 -0.43
CA SER A 148 9.95 -4.72 -0.43
C SER A 148 10.24 -6.18 -0.80
N ALA A 149 11.37 -6.44 -1.49
CA ALA A 149 11.78 -7.79 -1.85
C ALA A 149 11.84 -8.73 -0.63
N ARG A 150 12.18 -8.19 0.55
CA ARG A 150 12.21 -8.91 1.83
C ARG A 150 10.82 -9.35 2.31
N GLN A 151 9.79 -8.52 2.14
CA GLN A 151 8.42 -8.92 2.47
C GLN A 151 7.91 -9.98 1.50
N LYS A 152 8.24 -9.86 0.20
CA LYS A 152 7.90 -10.89 -0.79
C LYS A 152 8.53 -12.24 -0.44
N SER A 153 9.82 -12.25 -0.09
CA SER A 153 10.49 -13.50 0.29
C SER A 153 9.85 -14.10 1.53
N ALA A 154 9.58 -13.29 2.56
CA ALA A 154 8.90 -13.75 3.78
C ALA A 154 7.53 -14.37 3.51
N ILE A 155 6.76 -13.84 2.55
CA ILE A 155 5.45 -14.40 2.16
C ILE A 155 5.63 -15.70 1.35
N ARG A 156 6.64 -15.76 0.47
CA ARG A 156 6.96 -17.00 -0.28
C ARG A 156 7.42 -18.12 0.66
N ASP A 157 8.09 -17.79 1.74
CA ASP A 157 8.53 -18.74 2.77
C ASP A 157 7.36 -19.38 3.55
N LEU A 158 6.13 -18.86 3.42
CA LEU A 158 4.93 -19.43 4.05
C LEU A 158 4.44 -20.74 3.40
N GLN A 159 5.15 -21.26 2.39
CA GLN A 159 4.84 -22.55 1.72
C GLN A 159 3.42 -22.65 1.13
N LEU A 160 2.85 -21.51 0.74
CA LEU A 160 1.47 -21.42 0.23
C LEU A 160 1.31 -21.82 -1.25
N ASN A 161 2.36 -22.32 -1.92
CA ASN A 161 2.36 -22.58 -3.37
C ASN A 161 1.80 -21.39 -4.18
N LEU A 162 2.53 -20.28 -4.16
CA LEU A 162 2.10 -19.01 -4.77
C LEU A 162 2.55 -18.92 -6.22
N ALA A 163 1.72 -18.34 -7.08
CA ALA A 163 2.15 -17.93 -8.42
C ALA A 163 3.24 -16.85 -8.33
N GLU A 164 4.03 -16.65 -9.39
CA GLU A 164 5.10 -15.63 -9.37
C GLU A 164 4.54 -14.20 -9.26
N ASP A 165 3.37 -13.98 -9.84
CA ASP A 165 2.65 -12.72 -9.99
C ASP A 165 1.46 -12.57 -9.03
N PHE A 166 1.47 -13.33 -7.93
CA PHE A 166 0.42 -13.32 -6.93
C PHE A 166 0.10 -11.91 -6.42
N VAL A 167 -1.15 -11.75 -5.98
CA VAL A 167 -1.73 -10.49 -5.53
C VAL A 167 -2.18 -10.66 -4.09
N ILE A 168 -2.06 -9.61 -3.30
CA ILE A 168 -2.55 -9.60 -1.93
C ILE A 168 -3.79 -8.71 -1.89
N LEU A 169 -4.93 -9.26 -1.48
CA LEU A 169 -6.16 -8.54 -1.25
C LEU A 169 -6.28 -8.26 0.26
N ASP A 170 -6.11 -7.01 0.67
CA ASP A 170 -6.29 -6.60 2.06
C ASP A 170 -7.79 -6.52 2.40
N ARG A 171 -8.25 -7.47 3.22
CA ARG A 171 -9.67 -7.64 3.59
C ARG A 171 -10.23 -6.38 4.26
N GLY A 172 -11.38 -5.91 3.79
CA GLY A 172 -12.13 -4.81 4.37
C GLY A 172 -11.47 -3.43 4.27
N LYS A 173 -10.26 -3.32 3.69
CA LYS A 173 -9.63 -2.03 3.43
C LYS A 173 -10.35 -1.33 2.27
N ARG A 174 -10.43 -0.01 2.36
CA ARG A 174 -11.04 0.86 1.35
C ARG A 174 -10.11 2.00 0.99
N PRO A 175 -10.17 2.54 -0.24
CA PRO A 175 -9.38 3.68 -0.65
C PRO A 175 -9.55 4.82 0.37
N ARG A 176 -8.45 5.51 0.68
CA ARG A 176 -8.50 6.65 1.60
C ARG A 176 -9.49 7.70 1.07
N PRO A 177 -10.20 8.41 1.96
CA PRO A 177 -11.13 9.45 1.55
C PRO A 177 -10.39 10.51 0.74
N LEU A 178 -10.97 10.90 -0.40
CA LEU A 178 -10.36 11.83 -1.35
C LEU A 178 -9.95 13.15 -0.70
N ALA A 179 -10.72 13.62 0.30
CA ALA A 179 -10.42 14.83 1.05
C ALA A 179 -9.03 14.82 1.71
N LEU A 180 -8.58 13.68 2.24
CA LEU A 180 -7.27 13.57 2.89
C LEU A 180 -6.14 13.62 1.85
N SER A 181 -6.29 12.89 0.75
CA SER A 181 -5.31 12.90 -0.36
C SER A 181 -5.21 14.28 -1.00
N LEU A 182 -6.35 14.95 -1.21
CA LEU A 182 -6.42 16.30 -1.75
C LEU A 182 -5.78 17.32 -0.80
N GLY A 183 -6.02 17.20 0.51
CA GLY A 183 -5.40 18.05 1.52
C GLY A 183 -3.88 17.99 1.49
N VAL A 184 -3.31 16.78 1.43
CA VAL A 184 -1.85 16.58 1.32
C VAL A 184 -1.31 17.16 0.01
N LEU A 185 -2.03 16.97 -1.11
CA LEU A 185 -1.65 17.53 -2.40
C LEU A 185 -1.64 19.08 -2.38
N VAL A 186 -2.67 19.69 -1.80
CA VAL A 186 -2.78 21.15 -1.65
C VAL A 186 -1.66 21.71 -0.78
N LEU A 187 -1.30 21.02 0.32
CA LEU A 187 -0.14 21.40 1.14
C LEU A 187 1.17 21.33 0.34
N GLY A 188 1.34 20.30 -0.49
CA GLY A 188 2.47 20.18 -1.41
C GLY A 188 2.53 21.34 -2.41
N LEU A 189 1.41 21.67 -3.06
CA LEU A 189 1.32 22.80 -3.97
C LEU A 189 1.60 24.14 -3.26
N GLY A 190 1.10 24.32 -2.04
CA GLY A 190 1.42 25.46 -1.19
C GLY A 190 2.93 25.59 -0.93
N GLY A 191 3.60 24.50 -0.55
CA GLY A 191 5.06 24.46 -0.39
C GLY A 191 5.81 24.85 -1.66
N LEU A 192 5.36 24.35 -2.82
CA LEU A 192 5.94 24.69 -4.12
C LEU A 192 5.81 26.19 -4.41
N THR A 193 4.65 26.81 -4.15
CA THR A 193 4.48 28.26 -4.35
C THR A 193 5.43 29.08 -3.48
N VAL A 194 5.66 28.67 -2.23
CA VAL A 194 6.62 29.35 -1.32
C VAL A 194 8.05 29.22 -1.84
N ILE A 195 8.44 28.05 -2.33
CA ILE A 195 9.77 27.82 -2.94
C ILE A 195 9.96 28.73 -4.15
N VAL A 196 9.00 28.74 -5.08
CA VAL A 196 9.04 29.58 -6.29
C VAL A 196 9.11 31.06 -5.92
N GLN A 197 8.31 31.53 -4.96
CA GLN A 197 8.35 32.91 -4.49
C GLN A 197 9.73 33.28 -3.90
N ARG A 198 10.35 32.39 -3.12
CA ARG A 198 11.70 32.61 -2.57
C ARG A 198 12.77 32.67 -3.65
N ILE A 199 12.72 31.79 -4.65
CA ILE A 199 13.64 31.81 -5.78
C ILE A 199 13.49 33.12 -6.57
N ARG A 200 12.25 33.52 -6.90
CA ARG A 200 11.96 34.79 -7.59
C ARG A 200 12.48 35.99 -6.79
N ARG A 201 12.30 36.01 -5.46
CA ARG A 201 12.84 37.07 -4.59
C ARG A 201 14.37 37.11 -4.57
N ARG A 202 15.05 35.95 -4.61
CA ARG A 202 16.52 35.89 -4.70
C ARG A 202 17.04 36.39 -6.04
N TRP A 203 16.34 36.07 -7.14
CA TRP A 203 16.73 36.49 -8.48
C TRP A 203 16.61 38.01 -8.66
N LYS A 204 15.51 38.61 -8.19
CA LYS A 204 15.34 40.08 -8.20
C LYS A 204 16.42 40.85 -7.43
N ARG A 205 17.10 40.21 -6.47
CA ARG A 205 18.14 40.84 -5.64
C ARG A 205 19.56 40.70 -6.20
N ARG A 206 19.75 39.93 -7.27
CA ARG A 206 21.04 39.88 -7.95
C ARG A 206 20.97 40.88 -9.11
N PRO A 207 21.50 42.11 -8.96
CA PRO A 207 21.64 42.98 -10.11
C PRO A 207 22.46 42.22 -11.16
N VAL A 208 21.95 42.14 -12.39
CA VAL A 208 22.74 41.66 -13.52
C VAL A 208 23.97 42.56 -13.55
N PRO A 209 25.20 42.05 -13.42
CA PRO A 209 26.36 42.88 -13.62
C PRO A 209 26.26 43.38 -15.07
N LEU A 210 25.91 44.66 -15.24
CA LEU A 210 26.00 45.30 -16.54
C LEU A 210 27.46 45.11 -16.96
N ALA A 211 27.68 44.38 -18.06
CA ALA A 211 29.00 44.25 -18.64
C ALA A 211 29.54 45.67 -18.78
N LYS A 212 30.66 45.96 -18.11
CA LYS A 212 31.32 47.26 -18.26
C LYS A 212 31.67 47.36 -19.74
N ALA A 213 30.96 48.21 -20.48
CA ALA A 213 31.29 48.50 -21.85
C ALA A 213 32.66 49.19 -21.84
N THR A 214 33.69 48.47 -22.25
CA THR A 214 35.02 49.05 -22.47
C THR A 214 34.91 49.91 -23.72
N ILE A 215 34.83 51.23 -23.54
CA ILE A 215 34.93 52.16 -24.66
C ILE A 215 36.38 52.12 -25.11
N VAL A 216 36.64 51.52 -26.27
CA VAL A 216 37.93 51.61 -26.96
C VAL A 216 37.92 52.97 -27.67
N ASN A 217 38.62 53.95 -27.12
CA ASN A 217 38.89 55.20 -27.84
C ASN A 217 39.90 54.89 -28.96
N HIS A 218 39.49 55.14 -30.19
CA HIS A 218 40.35 55.20 -31.37
C HIS A 218 40.88 56.61 -31.57
#